data_AF-A0A021X7S9-F1
#
_entry.id   AF-A0A021X7S9-F1
#
_cell.length_a   1.000
_cell.length_b   1.000
_cell.length_c   1.000
_cell.angle_alpha   90.00
_cell.angle_beta   90.00
_cell.angle_gamma   90.00
#
_symmetry.space_group_name_H-M   'P 1'
#
loop_
_entity.id
_entity.type
_entity.pdbx_description
1 polymer ?
#
loop_
_entity_poly.entity_id
_entity_poly.type
_entity_poly.pdbx_seq_one_letter_code
_entity_poly.pdbx_strand_id
1 'polypeptide(L)'
;MAIRLTARTSLLLFLLAFCASSLDFLWPSAATRWIKANRRSFGLAFAFSHLLHAVAIVALSQFNPVLFDELTAPAAFVAGGTAYFVIILMTLTSFDRVSEIVGARIRGIIHSGGIWFLLLSFVINFGRRAVMTPEMYWPYMALLAAAIVVRIAAHVLRRTARTLA
;
A
#
# COMPACT_ATOMS: atom_id res chain seq x y z
N MET A 1 -11.22 -13.86 -11.40
CA MET A 1 -10.47 -12.71 -11.96
C MET A 1 -10.50 -11.47 -11.09
N ALA A 2 -11.64 -11.10 -10.48
CA ALA A 2 -11.78 -9.92 -9.61
C ALA A 2 -10.68 -9.78 -8.55
N ILE A 3 -10.39 -10.83 -7.77
CA ILE A 3 -9.35 -10.84 -6.71
C ILE A 3 -7.98 -10.37 -7.26
N ARG A 4 -7.54 -10.89 -8.40
CA ARG A 4 -6.23 -10.54 -8.97
C ARG A 4 -6.21 -9.10 -9.47
N LEU A 5 -7.30 -8.66 -10.10
CA LEU A 5 -7.43 -7.29 -10.61
C LEU A 5 -7.40 -6.30 -9.45
N THR A 6 -8.22 -6.49 -8.42
CA THR A 6 -8.30 -5.60 -7.26
C THR A 6 -7.01 -5.57 -6.46
N ALA A 7 -6.26 -6.67 -6.37
CA ALA A 7 -4.93 -6.68 -5.76
C ALA A 7 -3.93 -5.80 -6.51
N ARG A 8 -3.92 -5.86 -7.86
CA ARG A 8 -3.02 -5.09 -8.71
C ARG A 8 -3.37 -3.61 -8.72
N THR A 9 -4.64 -3.26 -8.87
CA THR A 9 -5.10 -1.87 -8.82
C THR A 9 -4.78 -1.25 -7.47
N SER A 10 -4.99 -2.00 -6.39
CA SER A 10 -4.62 -1.56 -5.06
C SER A 10 -3.13 -1.30 -4.90
N LEU A 11 -2.28 -2.20 -5.42
CA LEU A 11 -0.83 -1.99 -5.40
C LEU A 11 -0.47 -0.67 -6.09
N LEU A 12 -1.01 -0.40 -7.28
CA LEU A 12 -0.71 0.84 -8.02
C LEU A 12 -1.17 2.09 -7.26
N LEU A 13 -2.39 2.08 -6.72
CA LEU A 13 -2.93 3.19 -5.91
C LEU A 13 -2.10 3.42 -4.64
N PHE A 14 -1.72 2.33 -3.98
CA PHE A 14 -0.82 2.36 -2.83
C PHE A 14 0.54 2.96 -3.19
N LEU A 15 1.16 2.53 -4.29
CA LEU A 15 2.46 3.03 -4.73
C LEU A 15 2.43 4.53 -5.04
N LEU A 16 1.34 5.04 -5.63
CA LEU A 16 1.13 6.47 -5.84
C LEU A 16 1.09 7.22 -4.50
N ALA A 17 0.31 6.74 -3.52
CA ALA A 17 0.24 7.34 -2.20
C ALA A 17 1.55 7.21 -1.39
N PHE A 18 2.27 6.11 -1.58
CA PHE A 18 3.55 5.82 -0.95
C PHE A 18 4.65 6.73 -1.48
N CYS A 19 4.79 6.83 -2.81
CA CYS A 19 5.86 7.59 -3.44
C CYS A 19 5.54 9.09 -3.58
N ALA A 20 4.29 9.52 -3.41
CA ALA A 20 3.81 10.88 -3.60
C ALA A 20 4.79 11.99 -3.17
N SER A 21 5.17 12.01 -1.89
CA SER A 21 6.05 13.05 -1.37
C SER A 21 7.50 12.90 -1.84
N SER A 22 7.96 11.68 -2.10
CA SER A 22 9.34 11.40 -2.52
C SER A 22 9.56 11.77 -3.99
N LEU A 23 8.61 11.43 -4.87
CA LEU A 23 8.62 11.80 -6.27
C LEU A 23 8.65 13.31 -6.46
N ASP A 24 7.81 14.04 -5.73
CA ASP A 24 7.78 15.51 -5.81
C ASP A 24 9.09 16.17 -5.38
N PHE A 25 9.83 15.54 -4.47
CA PHE A 25 11.11 16.07 -4.00
C PHE A 25 12.28 15.74 -4.94
N LEU A 26 12.31 14.53 -5.51
CA LEU A 26 13.39 14.11 -6.39
C LEU A 26 13.23 14.63 -7.83
N TRP A 27 11.98 14.70 -8.32
CA TRP A 27 11.66 15.09 -9.70
C TRP A 27 10.47 16.05 -9.74
N PRO A 28 10.63 17.30 -9.25
CA PRO A 28 9.54 18.26 -9.16
C PRO A 28 8.98 18.61 -10.54
N SER A 29 7.73 18.20 -10.79
CA SER A 29 6.98 18.49 -12.02
C SER A 29 5.51 18.74 -11.71
N ALA A 30 4.73 19.20 -12.69
CA ALA A 30 3.29 19.38 -12.50
C ALA A 30 2.60 18.05 -12.10
N ALA A 31 3.04 16.93 -12.70
CA ALA A 31 2.51 15.60 -12.41
C ALA A 31 2.83 15.15 -10.97
N THR A 32 4.08 15.25 -10.52
CA THR A 32 4.45 14.83 -9.16
C THR A 32 3.80 15.70 -8.09
N ARG A 33 3.66 17.01 -8.35
CA ARG A 33 2.92 17.93 -7.48
C ARG A 33 1.45 17.53 -7.38
N TRP A 34 0.81 17.19 -8.50
CA TRP A 34 -0.58 16.72 -8.51
C TRP A 34 -0.74 15.40 -7.75
N ILE A 35 0.17 14.44 -7.92
CA ILE A 35 0.17 13.17 -7.16
C ILE A 35 0.26 13.45 -5.66
N LYS A 36 1.19 14.33 -5.25
CA LYS A 36 1.35 14.73 -3.86
C LYS A 36 0.13 15.43 -3.29
N ALA A 37 -0.47 16.36 -4.03
CA ALA A 37 -1.69 17.05 -3.64
C ALA A 37 -2.87 16.08 -3.45
N ASN A 38 -2.96 15.04 -4.28
CA ASN A 38 -4.01 14.02 -4.23
C ASN A 38 -3.63 12.78 -3.42
N ARG A 39 -2.57 12.83 -2.62
CA ARG A 39 -2.07 11.67 -1.85
C ARG A 39 -3.15 11.03 -0.96
N ARG A 40 -3.99 11.86 -0.32
CA ARG A 40 -5.12 11.37 0.50
C ARG A 40 -6.13 10.60 -0.35
N SER A 41 -6.49 11.14 -1.51
CA SER A 41 -7.41 10.50 -2.46
C SER A 41 -6.88 9.16 -2.96
N PHE A 42 -5.58 9.06 -3.30
CA PHE A 42 -4.97 7.78 -3.67
C PHE A 42 -4.99 6.76 -2.53
N GLY A 43 -4.74 7.19 -1.30
CA GLY A 43 -4.83 6.32 -0.12
C GLY A 43 -6.25 5.79 0.10
N LEU A 44 -7.27 6.65 -0.04
CA LEU A 44 -8.68 6.25 0.08
C LEU A 44 -9.12 5.35 -1.08
N ALA A 45 -8.69 5.63 -2.31
CA ALA A 45 -8.95 4.78 -3.46
C ALA A 45 -8.31 3.40 -3.29
N PHE A 46 -7.08 3.35 -2.76
CA PHE A 46 -6.43 2.09 -2.37
C PHE A 46 -7.27 1.33 -1.35
N ALA A 47 -7.72 1.99 -0.27
CA ALA A 47 -8.53 1.37 0.76
C ALA A 47 -9.85 0.81 0.19
N PHE A 48 -10.52 1.57 -0.68
CA PHE A 48 -11.73 1.12 -1.37
C PHE A 48 -11.46 -0.08 -2.29
N SER A 49 -10.39 -0.05 -3.08
CA SER A 49 -10.01 -1.18 -3.93
C SER A 49 -9.67 -2.42 -3.10
N HIS A 50 -9.06 -2.27 -1.92
CA HIS A 50 -8.81 -3.37 -0.99
C HIS A 50 -10.08 -3.88 -0.32
N LEU A 51 -11.06 -3.03 -0.05
CA LEU A 51 -12.37 -3.45 0.42
C LEU A 51 -13.06 -4.35 -0.62
N LEU A 52 -13.05 -3.95 -1.89
CA LEU A 52 -13.56 -4.80 -2.98
C LEU A 52 -12.76 -6.11 -3.11
N HIS A 53 -11.46 -6.07 -2.86
CA HIS A 53 -10.64 -7.28 -2.76
C HIS A 53 -11.11 -8.21 -1.63
N ALA A 54 -11.41 -7.65 -0.45
CA ALA A 54 -11.89 -8.41 0.71
C ALA A 54 -13.25 -9.06 0.41
N VAL A 55 -14.19 -8.28 -0.16
CA VAL A 55 -15.51 -8.78 -0.57
C VAL A 55 -15.36 -9.94 -1.56
N ALA A 56 -14.43 -9.83 -2.51
CA ALA A 56 -14.17 -10.92 -3.46
C ALA A 56 -13.57 -12.17 -2.81
N ILE A 57 -12.72 -12.01 -1.77
CA ILE A 57 -12.18 -13.13 -0.98
C ILE A 57 -13.30 -13.81 -0.18
N VAL A 58 -14.16 -13.03 0.49
CA VAL A 58 -15.32 -13.55 1.24
C VAL A 58 -16.28 -14.27 0.29
N ALA A 59 -16.58 -13.69 -0.87
CA ALA A 59 -17.39 -14.36 -1.88
C ALA A 59 -16.75 -15.69 -2.33
N LEU A 60 -15.43 -15.73 -2.53
CA LEU A 60 -14.73 -16.97 -2.86
C LEU A 60 -14.89 -18.02 -1.76
N SER A 61 -14.76 -17.65 -0.49
CA SER A 61 -14.89 -18.59 0.63
C SER A 61 -16.31 -19.16 0.77
N GLN A 62 -17.33 -18.38 0.42
CA GLN A 62 -18.74 -18.80 0.51
C GLN A 62 -19.17 -19.64 -0.71
N PHE A 63 -18.79 -19.23 -1.92
CA PHE A 63 -19.25 -19.86 -3.15
C PHE A 63 -18.35 -20.99 -3.65
N ASN A 64 -17.08 -21.03 -3.25
CA ASN A 64 -16.15 -22.10 -3.61
C ASN A 64 -15.12 -22.35 -2.49
N PRO A 65 -15.55 -22.97 -1.37
CA PRO A 65 -14.71 -23.18 -0.20
C PRO A 65 -13.51 -24.08 -0.47
N VAL A 66 -13.64 -25.11 -1.31
CA VAL A 66 -12.53 -26.00 -1.68
C VAL A 66 -11.40 -25.21 -2.36
N LEU A 67 -11.75 -24.37 -3.34
CA LEU A 67 -10.78 -23.51 -4.01
C LEU A 67 -10.20 -22.44 -3.07
N PHE A 68 -11.00 -21.96 -2.12
CA PHE A 68 -10.51 -21.01 -1.10
C PHE A 68 -9.41 -21.64 -0.24
N ASP A 69 -9.61 -22.87 0.23
CA ASP A 69 -8.65 -23.60 1.06
C ASP A 69 -7.36 -23.94 0.29
N GLU A 70 -7.47 -24.32 -0.99
CA GLU A 70 -6.32 -24.53 -1.87
C GLU A 70 -5.47 -23.27 -2.06
N LEU A 71 -6.11 -22.11 -2.16
CA LEU A 71 -5.45 -20.84 -2.44
C LEU A 71 -5.00 -20.07 -1.19
N THR A 72 -5.55 -20.40 -0.01
CA THR A 72 -5.43 -19.59 1.21
C THR A 72 -4.84 -20.39 2.36
N ALA A 73 -3.52 -20.34 2.51
CA ALA A 73 -2.85 -20.90 3.69
C ALA A 73 -3.28 -20.14 4.97
N PRO A 74 -3.44 -20.80 6.13
CA PRO A 74 -3.85 -20.16 7.39
C PRO A 74 -2.96 -18.97 7.78
N ALA A 75 -1.64 -19.09 7.61
CA ALA A 75 -0.71 -18.00 7.86
C ALA A 75 -0.93 -16.78 6.95
N ALA A 76 -1.30 -17.03 5.68
CA ALA A 76 -1.63 -15.96 4.72
C ALA A 76 -2.96 -15.28 5.07
N PHE A 77 -3.93 -16.03 5.62
CA PHE A 77 -5.19 -15.48 6.10
C PHE A 77 -4.97 -14.53 7.29
N VAL A 78 -4.21 -14.95 8.30
CA VAL A 78 -3.89 -14.10 9.47
C VAL A 78 -3.12 -12.86 9.03
N ALA A 79 -2.07 -13.01 8.22
CA ALA A 79 -1.29 -11.88 7.72
C ALA A 79 -2.15 -10.91 6.89
N GLY A 80 -3.04 -11.44 6.04
CA GLY A 80 -4.02 -10.64 5.28
C GLY A 80 -4.96 -9.87 6.20
N GLY A 81 -5.51 -10.52 7.23
CA GLY A 81 -6.37 -9.89 8.24
C GLY A 81 -5.67 -8.73 8.97
N THR A 82 -4.40 -8.90 9.34
CA THR A 82 -3.61 -7.81 9.95
C THR A 82 -3.43 -6.64 8.99
N ALA A 83 -3.19 -6.88 7.70
CA ALA A 83 -3.12 -5.81 6.70
C ALA A 83 -4.45 -5.04 6.59
N TYR A 84 -5.59 -5.74 6.62
CA TYR A 84 -6.90 -5.07 6.63
C TYR A 84 -7.11 -4.20 7.87
N PHE A 85 -6.70 -4.67 9.04
CA PHE A 85 -6.77 -3.87 10.26
C PHE A 85 -5.96 -2.56 10.12
N VAL A 86 -4.74 -2.64 9.61
CA VAL A 86 -3.90 -1.47 9.36
C VAL A 86 -4.53 -0.52 8.34
N ILE A 87 -5.14 -1.05 7.26
CA ILE A 87 -5.85 -0.24 6.25
C ILE A 87 -7.02 0.51 6.88
N ILE A 88 -7.84 -0.18 7.68
CA ILE A 88 -8.98 0.43 8.38
C ILE A 88 -8.50 1.54 9.30
N LEU A 89 -7.49 1.26 10.13
CA LEU A 89 -6.92 2.25 11.06
C LEU A 89 -6.44 3.50 10.32
N MET A 90 -5.64 3.32 9.26
CA MET A 90 -5.12 4.44 8.45
C MET A 90 -6.23 5.20 7.71
N THR A 91 -7.30 4.51 7.31
CA THR A 91 -8.44 5.12 6.63
C THR A 91 -9.25 5.98 7.59
N LEU A 92 -9.55 5.45 8.78
CA LEU A 92 -10.25 6.18 9.84
C LEU A 92 -9.48 7.44 10.25
N THR A 93 -8.16 7.34 10.44
CA THR A 93 -7.29 8.48 10.79
C THR A 93 -7.02 9.45 9.63
N SER A 94 -7.58 9.17 8.44
CA SER A 94 -7.52 10.08 7.29
C SER A 94 -8.70 11.05 7.24
N PHE A 95 -9.74 10.88 8.06
CA PHE A 95 -10.84 11.84 8.18
C PHE A 95 -10.50 12.96 9.15
N ASP A 96 -10.88 14.19 8.83
CA ASP A 96 -10.42 15.39 9.55
C ASP A 96 -10.85 15.37 11.02
N ARG A 97 -12.11 15.01 11.32
CA ARG A 97 -12.62 14.85 12.70
C ARG A 97 -11.81 13.85 13.53
N VAL A 98 -11.46 12.71 12.95
CA VAL A 98 -10.69 11.66 13.65
C VAL A 98 -9.24 12.07 13.77
N SER A 99 -8.69 12.72 12.74
CA SER A 99 -7.31 13.24 12.74
C SER A 99 -7.09 14.28 13.84
N GLU A 100 -8.09 15.11 14.13
CA GLU A 100 -8.06 16.09 15.23
C GLU A 100 -8.02 15.39 16.60
N ILE A 101 -8.84 14.36 16.81
CA ILE A 101 -8.89 13.58 18.07
C ILE A 101 -7.57 12.83 18.31
N VAL A 102 -7.03 12.19 17.28
CA VAL A 102 -5.81 11.37 17.38
C VAL A 102 -4.55 12.22 17.52
N GLY A 103 -4.58 13.44 17.00
CA GLY A 103 -3.45 14.37 17.05
C GLY A 103 -2.32 14.02 16.06
N ALA A 104 -1.51 15.04 15.74
CA ALA A 104 -0.50 14.96 14.69
C ALA A 104 0.59 13.90 14.97
N ARG A 105 0.99 13.71 16.23
CA ARG A 105 2.04 12.77 16.61
C ARG A 105 1.62 11.32 16.36
N ILE A 106 0.48 10.89 16.91
CA ILE A 106 -0.01 9.52 16.77
C ILE A 106 -0.35 9.25 15.31
N ARG A 107 -0.99 10.19 14.61
CA ARG A 107 -1.22 10.09 13.17
C ARG A 107 0.08 9.90 12.39
N GLY A 108 1.13 10.64 12.74
CA GLY A 108 2.46 10.48 12.15
C GLY A 108 3.01 9.07 12.32
N ILE A 109 2.87 8.48 13.52
CA ILE A 109 3.30 7.10 13.81
C ILE A 109 2.47 6.09 13.02
N ILE A 110 1.13 6.20 13.07
CA ILE A 110 0.19 5.30 12.37
C ILE A 110 0.49 5.30 10.87
N HIS A 111 0.57 6.48 10.24
CA HIS A 111 0.78 6.57 8.80
C HIS A 111 2.21 6.27 8.37
N SER A 112 3.22 6.50 9.22
CA SER A 112 4.61 6.15 8.90
C SER A 112 4.86 4.65 9.05
N GLY A 113 4.43 4.05 10.17
CA GLY A 113 4.57 2.62 10.40
C GLY A 113 3.66 1.80 9.49
N GLY A 114 2.38 2.16 9.42
CA GLY A 114 1.38 1.45 8.63
C GLY A 114 1.73 1.40 7.14
N ILE A 115 2.29 2.47 6.56
CA ILE A 115 2.63 2.46 5.14
C ILE A 115 3.81 1.52 4.82
N TRP A 116 4.79 1.38 5.72
CA TRP A 116 5.88 0.40 5.56
C TRP A 116 5.41 -1.03 5.83
N PHE A 117 4.51 -1.21 6.79
CA PHE A 117 3.87 -2.51 7.03
C PHE A 117 3.10 -2.99 5.80
N LEU A 118 2.28 -2.12 5.19
CA LEU A 118 1.53 -2.46 3.99
C LEU A 118 2.44 -2.73 2.79
N LEU A 119 3.54 -1.99 2.64
CA LEU A 119 4.54 -2.28 1.62
C LEU A 119 5.13 -3.69 1.81
N LEU A 120 5.52 -4.06 3.03
CA LEU A 120 6.06 -5.39 3.33
C LEU A 120 5.02 -6.48 3.00
N SER A 121 3.75 -6.26 3.36
CA SER A 121 2.66 -7.16 3.00
C SER A 121 2.52 -7.33 1.49
N PHE A 122 2.66 -6.26 0.70
CA PHE A 122 2.68 -6.36 -0.76
C PHE A 122 3.88 -7.14 -1.28
N VAL A 123 5.09 -6.87 -0.77
CA VAL A 123 6.32 -7.58 -1.14
C VAL A 123 6.18 -9.07 -0.90
N ILE A 124 5.67 -9.49 0.25
CA ILE A 124 5.50 -10.91 0.58
C ILE A 124 4.46 -11.56 -0.35
N ASN A 125 3.29 -10.92 -0.51
CA ASN A 125 2.18 -11.48 -1.28
C ASN A 125 2.45 -11.52 -2.79
N PHE A 126 3.08 -10.50 -3.35
CA PHE A 126 3.48 -10.48 -4.77
C PHE A 126 4.74 -11.29 -5.00
N GLY A 127 5.69 -11.31 -4.05
CA GLY A 127 6.93 -12.08 -4.15
C GLY A 127 6.68 -13.58 -4.21
N ARG A 128 5.80 -14.12 -3.36
CA ARG A 128 5.38 -15.53 -3.44
C ARG A 128 4.80 -15.87 -4.81
N ARG A 129 4.04 -14.95 -5.41
CA ARG A 129 3.47 -15.13 -6.76
C ARG A 129 4.51 -14.97 -7.87
N ALA A 130 5.52 -14.13 -7.67
CA ALA A 130 6.64 -13.97 -8.61
C ALA A 130 7.52 -15.22 -8.71
N VAL A 131 7.58 -16.05 -7.66
CA VAL A 131 8.24 -17.36 -7.74
C VAL A 131 7.42 -18.35 -8.56
N MET A 132 6.09 -18.35 -8.40
CA MET A 132 5.19 -19.32 -9.05
C MET A 132 4.80 -18.92 -10.48
N THR A 133 4.81 -17.63 -10.80
CA THR A 133 4.37 -17.08 -12.09
C THR A 133 5.23 -15.84 -12.44
N PRO A 134 6.53 -16.03 -12.73
CA PRO A 134 7.50 -14.94 -12.82
C PRO A 134 7.16 -13.89 -13.88
N GLU A 135 6.80 -14.32 -15.09
CA GLU A 135 6.51 -13.47 -16.24
C GLU A 135 5.42 -12.42 -15.96
N MET A 136 4.48 -12.76 -15.09
CA MET A 136 3.36 -11.87 -14.74
C MET A 136 3.66 -10.99 -13.53
N TYR A 137 4.46 -11.45 -12.57
CA TYR A 137 4.60 -10.81 -11.26
C TYR A 137 5.92 -10.05 -11.06
N TRP A 138 6.97 -10.33 -11.85
CA TRP A 138 8.24 -9.61 -11.80
C TRP A 138 8.13 -8.11 -12.06
N PRO A 139 7.28 -7.61 -13.00
CA PRO A 139 7.10 -6.17 -13.19
C PRO A 139 6.61 -5.46 -11.93
N TYR A 140 5.71 -6.07 -11.16
CA TYR A 140 5.23 -5.51 -9.89
C TYR A 140 6.31 -5.52 -8.81
N MET A 141 7.17 -6.55 -8.79
CA MET A 141 8.33 -6.61 -7.89
C MET A 141 9.35 -5.51 -8.22
N ALA A 142 9.63 -5.28 -9.50
CA ALA A 142 10.48 -4.18 -9.95
C ALA A 142 9.90 -2.82 -9.53
N LEU A 143 8.58 -2.62 -9.65
CA LEU A 143 7.90 -1.40 -9.19
C LEU A 143 8.01 -1.21 -7.67
N LEU A 144 7.83 -2.27 -6.88
CA LEU A 144 8.00 -2.24 -5.42
C LEU A 144 9.44 -1.88 -5.03
N ALA A 145 10.43 -2.49 -5.69
CA ALA A 145 11.84 -2.18 -5.46
C ALA A 145 12.16 -0.72 -5.82
N ALA A 146 11.71 -0.25 -6.99
CA ALA A 146 11.88 1.14 -7.40
C ALA A 146 11.24 2.12 -6.40
N ALA A 147 10.02 1.82 -5.92
CA ALA A 147 9.34 2.63 -4.91
C ALA A 147 10.12 2.73 -3.60
N ILE A 148 10.71 1.62 -3.14
CA ILE A 148 11.60 1.59 -1.96
C ILE A 148 12.79 2.51 -2.18
N VAL A 149 13.50 2.35 -3.30
CA VAL A 149 14.69 3.14 -3.64
C VAL A 149 14.35 4.63 -3.68
N VAL A 150 13.28 5.01 -4.40
CA VAL A 150 12.79 6.39 -4.49
C VAL A 150 12.51 6.98 -3.11
N ARG A 151 11.84 6.22 -2.23
CA ARG A 151 11.48 6.72 -0.90
C ARG A 151 12.69 6.89 0.01
N ILE A 152 13.61 5.92 0.00
CA ILE A 152 14.83 5.96 0.80
C ILE A 152 15.75 7.07 0.30
N ALA A 153 15.98 7.18 -1.00
CA ALA A 153 16.83 8.22 -1.59
C ALA A 153 16.32 9.62 -1.22
N ALA A 154 15.00 9.87 -1.35
CA ALA A 154 14.41 11.13 -0.93
C ALA A 154 14.59 11.41 0.57
N HIS A 155 14.50 10.39 1.42
CA HIS A 155 14.69 10.55 2.87
C HIS A 155 16.13 10.87 3.24
N VAL A 156 17.11 10.19 2.62
CA VAL A 156 18.54 10.43 2.83
C VAL A 156 18.91 11.84 2.38
N LEU A 157 18.54 12.22 1.15
CA LEU A 157 18.87 13.54 0.59
C LEU A 157 18.24 14.70 1.38
N ARG A 158 17.01 14.53 1.88
CA ARG A 158 16.38 15.53 2.77
C ARG A 158 17.11 15.71 4.08
N ARG A 159 17.66 14.64 4.66
CA ARG A 159 18.44 14.72 5.89
C ARG A 159 19.74 15.48 5.66
N THR A 160 20.47 15.13 4.60
CA THR A 160 21.71 15.82 4.22
C THR A 160 21.49 17.32 4.00
N ALA A 161 20.45 17.70 3.25
CA ALA A 161 20.14 19.11 3.01
C ALA A 161 19.82 19.91 4.28
N ARG A 162 19.26 19.27 5.32
CA ARG A 162 18.96 19.91 6.61
C ARG A 162 20.19 20.04 7.52
N THR A 163 21.20 19.19 7.35
CA THR A 163 22.44 19.27 8.12
C THR A 163 23.40 20.33 7.57
N LEU A 164 23.25 20.69 6.29
CA LEU A 164 24.06 21.69 5.60
C LEU A 164 23.47 23.13 5.64
N ALA A 165 22.25 23.28 6.17
CA ALA A 165 21.54 24.56 6.30
C ALA A 165 21.54 25.02 7.76
#